data_AF-A0A661L4S8-F1
#
_entry.id   AF-A0A661L4S8-F1
#
_cell.length_a   1.000
_cell.length_b   1.000
_cell.length_c   1.000
_cell.angle_alpha   90.00
_cell.angle_beta   90.00
_cell.angle_gamma   90.00
#
_symmetry.space_group_name_H-M   'P 1'
#
loop_
_entity.id
_entity.type
_entity.pdbx_description
1 polymer ?
#
loop_
_entity_poly.entity_id
_entity_poly.type
_entity_poly.pdbx_seq_one_letter_code
_entity_poly.pdbx_strand_id
1 'polypeptide(L)'
;MELYEGVLYKGIFHYKTYNTYEKRQESLVSVDTADLSKLLLANVIHLANQDEQILVFLPSKRETMVFAKRLTEKLTLPEATDAIRELSILEDTSLKNGLIQCLRSGVAFIMRTCQERNGM
;
A
#
# COMPACT_ATOMS: atom_id res chain seq x y z
N MET A 1 -2.01 10.09 18.39
CA MET A 1 -1.62 9.88 16.97
C MET A 1 -1.39 11.24 16.36
N GLU A 2 -0.33 11.37 15.57
CA GLU A 2 0.01 12.60 14.85
C GLU A 2 0.01 12.30 13.35
N LEU A 3 -0.65 13.16 12.57
CA LEU A 3 -0.68 13.03 11.11
C LEU A 3 0.40 13.92 10.52
N TYR A 4 1.23 13.37 9.64
CA TYR A 4 2.25 14.10 8.91
C TYR A 4 1.80 14.30 7.46
N GLU A 5 1.68 15.57 7.04
CA GLU A 5 1.28 15.92 5.67
C GLU A 5 2.50 16.51 4.95
N GLY A 6 2.92 15.91 3.84
CA GLY A 6 4.17 16.30 3.19
C GLY A 6 4.34 15.90 1.74
N VAL A 7 5.48 16.30 1.17
CA VAL A 7 5.90 16.02 -0.21
C VAL A 7 7.30 15.43 -0.19
N LEU A 8 7.48 14.30 -0.88
CA LEU A 8 8.78 13.69 -1.11
C LEU A 8 9.42 14.29 -2.36
N TYR A 9 10.59 14.93 -2.20
CA TYR A 9 11.34 15.53 -3.31
C TYR A 9 12.83 15.20 -3.16
N LYS A 10 13.42 14.62 -4.22
CA LYS A 10 14.85 14.21 -4.25
C LYS A 10 15.28 13.38 -3.04
N GLY A 11 14.42 12.47 -2.57
CA GLY A 11 14.69 11.61 -1.41
C GLY A 11 14.48 12.28 -0.05
N ILE A 12 14.08 13.56 -0.01
CA ILE A 12 13.78 14.27 1.23
C ILE A 12 12.27 14.45 1.35
N PHE A 13 11.68 13.86 2.39
CA PHE A 13 10.28 14.05 2.73
C PHE A 13 10.12 15.31 3.57
N HIS A 14 9.50 16.32 2.98
CA HIS A 14 9.19 17.59 3.63
C HIS A 14 7.76 17.55 4.14
N TYR A 15 7.56 17.55 5.44
CA TYR A 15 6.24 17.41 6.03
C TYR A 15 5.97 18.41 7.14
N LYS A 16 4.70 18.62 7.43
CA LYS A 16 4.23 19.33 8.62
C LYS A 16 3.43 18.39 9.49
N THR A 17 3.53 18.53 10.80
CA THR A 17 2.61 17.91 11.73
C THR A 17 1.24 18.58 11.65
N TYR A 18 0.17 17.79 11.67
CA TYR A 18 -1.18 18.34 11.62
C TYR A 18 -1.56 19.07 12.92
N ASN A 19 -1.12 18.56 14.07
CA ASN A 19 -1.52 19.10 15.37
C ASN A 19 -0.69 20.32 15.79
N THR A 20 0.63 20.31 15.54
CA THR A 20 1.53 21.39 15.96
C THR A 20 1.94 22.33 14.83
N TYR A 21 1.64 21.97 13.57
CA TYR A 21 2.06 22.70 12.36
C TYR A 21 3.59 22.88 12.24
N GLU A 22 4.36 22.09 12.96
CA GLU A 22 5.81 22.07 12.90
C GLU A 22 6.25 21.49 11.55
N LYS A 23 7.12 22.22 10.85
CA LYS A 23 7.74 21.75 9.61
C LYS A 23 8.98 20.94 9.96
N ARG A 24 9.04 19.72 9.44
CA ARG A 24 10.18 18.82 9.59
C ARG A 24 10.57 18.25 8.24
N GLN A 25 11.77 17.69 8.20
CA GLN A 25 12.32 17.02 7.03
C GLN A 25 12.96 15.73 7.48
N GLU A 26 12.78 14.68 6.70
CA GLU A 26 13.51 13.43 6.89
C GLU A 26 14.00 12.90 5.55
N SER A 27 15.12 12.20 5.59
CA SER A 27 15.65 11.50 4.42
C SER A 27 14.97 10.14 4.31
N LEU A 28 14.28 9.92 3.20
CA LEU A 28 13.79 8.60 2.82
C LEU A 28 14.68 8.01 1.71
N VAL A 29 14.24 6.90 1.12
CA VAL A 29 15.01 6.22 0.07
C VAL A 29 15.04 7.08 -1.18
N SER A 30 16.25 7.52 -1.53
CA SER A 30 16.54 8.14 -2.81
C SER A 30 16.83 7.05 -3.84
N VAL A 31 16.08 7.07 -4.94
CA VAL A 31 16.33 6.22 -6.11
C VAL A 31 16.60 7.15 -7.27
N ASP A 32 17.71 6.94 -7.98
CA ASP A 32 18.04 7.69 -9.18
C ASP A 32 17.13 7.25 -10.35
N THR A 33 15.90 7.77 -10.35
CA THR A 33 14.90 7.43 -11.34
C THR A 33 13.89 8.56 -11.49
N ALA A 34 13.50 8.85 -12.74
CA ALA A 34 12.38 9.73 -13.04
C ALA A 34 11.01 9.04 -12.85
N ASP A 35 10.99 7.72 -12.63
CA ASP A 35 9.76 6.94 -12.47
C ASP A 35 9.26 7.02 -11.02
N LEU A 36 8.22 7.85 -10.81
CA LEU A 36 7.56 8.03 -9.52
C LEU A 36 7.05 6.71 -8.92
N SER A 37 6.68 5.73 -9.74
CA SER A 37 6.19 4.43 -9.25
C SER A 37 7.30 3.62 -8.59
N LYS A 38 8.53 3.71 -9.12
CA LYS A 38 9.71 3.05 -8.54
C LYS A 38 10.13 3.72 -7.25
N LEU A 39 10.10 5.05 -7.21
CA LEU A 39 10.36 5.82 -6.00
C LEU A 39 9.35 5.46 -4.91
N LEU A 40 8.05 5.45 -5.23
CA LEU A 40 7.00 5.06 -4.29
C LEU A 40 7.20 3.63 -3.77
N LEU A 41 7.46 2.67 -4.66
CA LEU A 41 7.68 1.27 -4.28
C LEU A 41 8.87 1.12 -3.32
N ALA A 42 9.99 1.80 -3.59
CA ALA A 42 11.18 1.73 -2.75
C ALA A 42 10.92 2.29 -1.34
N ASN A 43 10.18 3.40 -1.25
CA ASN A 43 9.85 4.01 0.03
C ASN A 43 8.84 3.20 0.82
N VAL A 44 7.82 2.62 0.17
CA VAL A 44 6.86 1.71 0.83
C VAL A 44 7.59 0.48 1.38
N ILE A 45 8.52 -0.10 0.64
CA ILE A 45 9.31 -1.24 1.12
C ILE A 45 10.17 -0.86 2.32
N HIS A 46 10.81 0.31 2.27
CA HIS A 46 11.64 0.79 3.37
C HIS A 46 10.83 0.97 4.65
N LEU A 47 9.70 1.67 4.58
CA LEU A 47 8.82 1.91 5.72
C LEU A 47 8.21 0.59 6.24
N ALA A 48 7.83 -0.33 5.35
CA ALA A 48 7.26 -1.62 5.76
C ALA A 48 8.27 -2.46 6.54
N ASN A 49 9.56 -2.37 6.19
CA ASN A 49 10.65 -3.02 6.92
C ASN A 49 11.00 -2.33 8.25
N GLN A 50 10.38 -1.19 8.58
CA GLN A 50 10.47 -0.53 9.88
C GLN A 50 9.24 -0.81 10.76
N ASP A 51 8.46 -1.85 10.43
CA ASP A 51 7.22 -2.21 11.11
C ASP A 51 6.14 -1.10 11.08
N GLU A 52 6.20 -0.20 10.09
CA GLU A 52 5.20 0.83 9.91
C GLU A 52 3.98 0.32 9.11
N GLN A 53 2.79 0.74 9.53
CA GLN A 53 1.57 0.50 8.78
C GLN A 53 1.40 1.56 7.68
N ILE A 54 1.25 1.10 6.44
CA ILE A 54 1.25 1.97 5.25
C ILE A 54 -0.07 1.84 4.49
N LEU A 55 -0.66 2.99 4.15
CA LEU A 55 -1.80 3.08 3.24
C LEU A 55 -1.41 3.85 1.98
N VAL A 56 -1.49 3.20 0.82
CA VAL A 56 -1.11 3.79 -0.47
C VAL A 56 -2.35 4.06 -1.31
N PHE A 57 -2.52 5.30 -1.76
CA PHE A 57 -3.58 5.69 -2.69
C PHE A 57 -3.04 5.69 -4.11
N LEU A 58 -3.72 4.97 -5.01
CA LEU A 58 -3.35 4.85 -6.42
C LEU A 58 -4.51 5.29 -7.33
N PRO A 59 -4.22 5.83 -8.52
CA PRO A 59 -5.24 6.45 -9.37
C PRO A 59 -6.28 5.46 -9.91
N SER A 60 -5.89 4.19 -10.11
CA SER A 60 -6.75 3.18 -10.74
C SER A 60 -6.68 1.80 -10.09
N LYS A 61 -7.71 0.99 -10.35
CA LYS A 61 -7.75 -0.43 -9.94
C LYS A 61 -6.59 -1.23 -10.52
N ARG A 62 -6.23 -0.96 -11.79
CA ARG A 62 -5.13 -1.63 -12.49
C ARG A 62 -3.80 -1.34 -11.81
N GLU A 63 -3.53 -0.07 -11.51
CA GLU A 63 -2.29 0.32 -10.81
C GLU A 63 -2.25 -0.27 -9.42
N THR A 64 -3.38 -0.31 -8.71
CA THR A 64 -3.49 -0.95 -7.39
C THR A 64 -3.09 -2.42 -7.44
N MET A 65 -3.64 -3.20 -8.38
CA MET A 65 -3.30 -4.62 -8.50
C MET A 65 -1.83 -4.85 -8.90
N VAL A 66 -1.32 -4.07 -9.86
CA VAL A 66 0.08 -4.17 -10.30
C VAL A 66 1.04 -3.80 -9.17
N PHE A 67 0.71 -2.75 -8.39
CA PHE A 67 1.53 -2.31 -7.28
C PHE A 67 1.51 -3.33 -6.13
N ALA A 68 0.35 -3.86 -5.77
CA ALA A 68 0.23 -4.92 -4.77
C ALA A 68 1.05 -6.17 -5.15
N LYS A 69 0.95 -6.62 -6.42
CA LYS A 69 1.76 -7.75 -6.90
C LYS A 69 3.26 -7.47 -6.82
N ARG A 70 3.71 -6.26 -7.18
CA ARG A 70 5.13 -5.88 -7.06
C ARG A 70 5.60 -5.83 -5.61
N LEU A 71 4.72 -5.49 -4.68
CA LEU A 71 5.02 -5.52 -3.24
C LEU A 71 5.16 -6.95 -2.74
N THR A 72 4.26 -7.86 -3.11
CA THR A 72 4.32 -9.26 -2.65
C THR A 72 5.55 -10.00 -3.17
N GLU A 73 6.10 -9.60 -4.32
CA GLU A 73 7.36 -10.11 -4.86
C GLU A 73 8.60 -9.62 -4.10
N LYS A 74 8.50 -8.52 -3.34
CA LYS A 74 9.63 -7.84 -2.69
C LYS A 74 9.57 -7.79 -1.17
N LEU A 75 8.40 -8.02 -0.59
CA LEU A 75 8.16 -8.03 0.84
C LEU A 75 7.94 -9.45 1.35
N THR A 76 8.45 -9.71 2.54
CA THR A 76 8.20 -10.94 3.28
C THR A 76 7.76 -10.54 4.69
N LEU A 77 6.52 -10.04 4.78
CA LEU A 77 5.88 -9.71 6.05
C LEU A 77 5.09 -10.92 6.57
N PRO A 78 4.76 -10.97 7.88
CA PRO A 78 3.92 -12.01 8.44
C PRO A 78 2.59 -12.15 7.69
N GLU A 79 2.19 -13.40 7.46
CA GLU A 79 0.91 -13.74 6.84
C GLU A 79 -0.26 -13.31 7.73
N ALA A 80 -1.27 -12.68 7.13
CA ALA A 80 -2.51 -12.34 7.81
C ALA A 80 -3.45 -13.58 7.89
N THR A 81 -3.06 -14.57 8.70
CA THR A 81 -3.69 -15.90 8.77
C THR A 81 -5.18 -15.84 9.09
N ASP A 82 -5.59 -14.95 9.99
CA ASP A 82 -7.00 -14.83 10.39
C ASP A 82 -7.86 -14.23 9.27
N ALA A 83 -7.36 -13.19 8.60
CA ALA A 83 -8.03 -12.62 7.44
C ALA A 83 -8.16 -13.63 6.29
N ILE A 84 -7.13 -14.45 6.05
CA ILE A 84 -7.16 -15.51 5.03
C ILE A 84 -8.20 -16.57 5.37
N ARG A 85 -8.29 -16.97 6.65
CA ARG A 85 -9.29 -17.93 7.13
C ARG A 85 -10.72 -17.41 6.92
N GLU A 86 -10.97 -16.15 7.27
CA GLU A 86 -12.27 -15.50 7.07
C GLU A 86 -12.61 -15.32 5.59
N LEU A 87 -11.63 -15.05 4.73
CA LEU A 87 -11.89 -14.98 3.29
C LEU A 87 -12.16 -16.36 2.69
N SER A 88 -11.51 -17.41 3.21
CA SER A 88 -11.61 -18.76 2.64
C SER A 88 -13.02 -19.34 2.69
N ILE A 89 -13.89 -18.88 3.61
CA ILE A 89 -15.29 -19.31 3.71
C ILE A 89 -16.22 -18.63 2.69
N LEU A 90 -15.77 -17.57 2.02
CA LEU A 90 -16.56 -16.85 1.01
C LEU A 90 -16.50 -17.53 -0.36
N GLU A 91 -17.39 -17.15 -1.27
CA GLU A 91 -17.41 -17.66 -2.65
C GLU A 91 -16.06 -17.46 -3.36
N ASP A 92 -15.63 -18.46 -4.12
CA ASP A 92 -14.40 -18.40 -4.90
C ASP A 92 -14.53 -17.42 -6.07
N THR A 93 -13.76 -16.33 -5.99
CA THR A 93 -13.64 -15.36 -7.09
C THR A 93 -12.17 -15.12 -7.39
N SER A 94 -11.86 -14.75 -8.64
CA SER A 94 -10.50 -14.38 -9.04
C SER A 94 -9.93 -13.24 -8.18
N LEU A 95 -10.80 -12.31 -7.75
CA LEU A 95 -10.43 -11.21 -6.85
C LEU A 95 -10.07 -11.70 -5.44
N LYS A 96 -10.88 -12.60 -4.87
CA LYS A 96 -10.60 -13.21 -3.57
C LYS A 96 -9.27 -13.95 -3.58
N ASN A 97 -9.03 -14.76 -4.62
CA ASN A 97 -7.79 -15.53 -4.74
C ASN A 97 -6.57 -14.62 -4.85
N GLY A 98 -6.68 -13.53 -5.61
CA GLY A 98 -5.63 -12.51 -5.68
C GLY A 98 -5.38 -11.81 -4.35
N LEU A 99 -6.44 -11.51 -3.58
CA LEU A 99 -6.32 -10.90 -2.25
C LEU A 99 -5.67 -11.86 -1.24
N ILE A 100 -6.09 -13.12 -1.20
CA ILE A 100 -5.48 -14.16 -0.35
C ILE A 100 -3.99 -14.29 -0.66
N GLN A 101 -3.60 -14.31 -1.94
CA GLN A 101 -2.19 -14.35 -2.32
C GLN A 101 -1.41 -13.14 -1.78
N CYS A 102 -2.01 -11.95 -1.76
CA CYS A 102 -1.35 -10.76 -1.21
C CYS A 102 -1.22 -10.85 0.32
N LEU A 103 -2.27 -11.31 1.01
CA LEU A 103 -2.30 -11.42 2.47
C LEU A 103 -1.25 -12.39 3.01
N ARG A 104 -0.81 -13.36 2.21
CA ARG A 104 0.33 -14.25 2.52
C ARG A 104 1.66 -13.52 2.63
N SER A 105 1.79 -12.36 2.01
CA SER A 105 2.97 -11.50 2.11
C SER A 105 2.72 -10.28 3.00
N GLY A 106 1.65 -10.28 3.80
CA GLY A 106 1.22 -9.15 4.65
C GLY A 106 0.75 -7.92 3.87
N VAL A 107 0.39 -8.07 2.58
CA VAL A 107 -0.09 -6.98 1.71
C VAL A 107 -1.58 -7.16 1.46
N ALA A 108 -2.34 -6.06 1.44
CA ALA A 108 -3.74 -6.08 1.04
C ALA A 108 -3.99 -4.99 -0.01
N PHE A 109 -4.99 -5.21 -0.86
CA PHE A 109 -5.51 -4.18 -1.75
C PHE A 109 -7.02 -4.04 -1.55
N ILE A 110 -7.51 -2.81 -1.63
CA ILE A 110 -8.93 -2.48 -1.59
C ILE A 110 -9.24 -1.69 -2.85
N MET A 111 -10.28 -2.09 -3.58
CA MET A 111 -10.76 -1.37 -4.75
C MET A 111 -12.29 -1.25 -4.68
N ARG A 112 -12.85 -0.17 -5.22
CA ARG A 112 -14.30 -0.11 -5.41
C ARG A 112 -14.70 -1.18 -6.42
N THR A 113 -15.42 -2.19 -5.99
CA THR A 113 -16.15 -3.09 -6.90
C THR A 113 -17.38 -2.33 -7.41
N CYS A 114 -17.56 -2.27 -8.73
CA CYS A 114 -18.85 -1.87 -9.27
C CYS A 114 -19.78 -3.07 -9.03
N GLN A 115 -20.58 -3.04 -7.97
CA GLN A 115 -21.80 -3.85 -7.96
C GLN A 115 -22.76 -3.13 -8.90
N GLU A 116 -22.94 -3.66 -10.11
CA GLU A 116 -24.15 -3.38 -10.86
C GLU A 116 -25.31 -3.90 -10.02
N ARG A 117 -26.04 -2.98 -9.40
CA ARG A 117 -27.40 -3.26 -8.95
C ARG A 117 -28.21 -3.54 -10.21
N ASN A 118 -28.34 -4.81 -10.59
CA ASN A 118 -29.44 -5.25 -11.43
C ASN A 118 -30.72 -5.05 -10.60
N GLY A 119 -31.31 -3.86 -10.72
CA GLY A 119 -32.67 -3.61 -10.29
C GLY A 119 -33.61 -4.35 -11.23
N MET A 120 -34.45 -5.20 -10.64
CA MET A 120 -35.64 -5.81 -11.24
C MET A 120 -36.58 -4.78 -11.85
#